data_AF-A0A975K9B6-F1
#
_entry.id   AF-A0A975K9B6-F1
#
_cell.length_a   1.000
_cell.length_b   1.000
_cell.length_c   1.000
_cell.angle_alpha   90.00
_cell.angle_beta   90.00
_cell.angle_gamma   90.00
#
_symmetry.space_group_name_H-M   'P 1'
#
loop_
_entity.id
_entity.type
_entity.pdbx_description
1 polymer ?
#
loop_
_entity_poly.entity_id
_entity_poly.type
_entity_poly.pdbx_seq_one_letter_code
_entity_poly.pdbx_strand_id
1 'polypeptide(L)'
;MPNNQSRIDANNGSAPSSYPTSDEMVERARALVPQLIADQIQTEERSFYSEQMHEAFIEAGFYRMLVPKRFGGYEMDLKSFYRVMTVIASGCPSTSWQLCFGASQAKIVGTLFSQETQARIFGDGHFISPFRPLPTGFAEQTEDGGWKVNATFQYCSGSPYATHCMGLTLHKRPDGEVAPLLVVIPRSEWTRLDDWRGSMGLKGSGSHSIQVTDGYVPRDFAIADKDALELFRPPQFDSSGAQAKGDAPLYYGHIVSFISLQPAALSLGMVKGALELYGEYMRTKKTFNPPVTMRSENWDYRQWYGSALAKVAMAEAALLQMCDQWTEAARRHRDGEEEFSNLESTRISAMSFEIAEMNWNVMQQYCFRTSGTSTVFDGQRMQRIFRDMCTVRTHGFNTRVDATIRELADLSLGNDEG
;
A
#
# COMPACT_ATOMS: atom_id res chain seq x y z
N MET A 1 23.17 -10.50 -48.11
CA MET A 1 22.62 -9.13 -47.97
C MET A 1 21.33 -9.05 -48.76
N PRO A 2 20.26 -8.36 -48.31
CA PRO A 2 20.09 -7.51 -47.11
C PRO A 2 19.10 -8.15 -46.09
N ASN A 3 19.43 -8.27 -44.81
CA ASN A 3 19.27 -7.30 -43.71
C ASN A 3 17.83 -6.77 -43.54
N ASN A 4 17.03 -7.46 -42.72
CA ASN A 4 15.68 -7.05 -42.32
C ASN A 4 15.69 -6.72 -40.82
N GLN A 5 16.12 -5.49 -40.51
CA GLN A 5 16.05 -4.92 -39.16
C GLN A 5 14.84 -3.98 -39.16
N SER A 6 13.71 -4.50 -38.69
CA SER A 6 12.51 -3.70 -38.45
C SER A 6 12.78 -2.76 -37.27
N ARG A 7 12.87 -1.46 -37.58
CA ARG A 7 12.84 -0.38 -36.60
C ARG A 7 11.59 -0.51 -35.74
N ILE A 8 11.78 -0.69 -34.44
CA ILE A 8 10.77 -0.37 -33.44
C ILE A 8 10.80 1.16 -33.36
N ASP A 9 9.85 1.80 -34.05
CA ASP A 9 9.63 3.23 -33.89
C ASP A 9 9.12 3.46 -32.47
N ALA A 10 9.97 4.09 -31.65
CA ALA A 10 9.61 4.61 -30.35
C ALA A 10 8.47 5.62 -30.53
N ASN A 11 7.26 5.18 -30.21
CA ASN A 11 6.08 6.02 -30.20
C ASN A 11 6.24 7.02 -29.04
N ASN A 12 6.81 8.19 -29.33
CA ASN A 12 6.85 9.35 -28.45
C ASN A 12 5.40 9.84 -28.26
N GLY A 13 4.64 9.17 -27.40
CA GLY A 13 3.42 9.72 -26.83
C GLY A 13 3.77 11.04 -26.17
N SER A 14 3.25 12.14 -26.70
CA SER A 14 3.41 13.46 -26.12
C SER A 14 2.96 13.42 -24.65
N ALA A 15 3.87 13.77 -23.73
CA ALA A 15 3.54 13.89 -22.32
C ALA A 15 2.31 14.80 -22.13
N PRO A 16 1.35 14.46 -21.25
CA PRO A 16 0.17 15.28 -21.01
C PRO A 16 0.58 16.72 -20.64
N SER A 17 -0.20 17.70 -21.12
CA SER A 17 0.13 19.13 -21.02
C SER A 17 0.23 19.68 -19.59
N SER A 18 -0.21 18.92 -18.59
CA SER A 18 0.13 19.09 -17.18
C SER A 18 -0.23 17.82 -16.39
N TYR A 19 0.65 17.38 -15.48
CA TYR A 19 0.33 16.31 -14.53
C TYR A 19 -0.72 16.77 -13.51
N PRO A 20 -1.60 15.89 -13.01
CA PRO A 20 -2.58 16.27 -12.00
C PRO A 20 -1.90 16.67 -10.69
N THR A 21 -2.50 17.62 -10.00
CA THR A 21 -2.09 18.06 -8.65
C THR A 21 -2.56 17.09 -7.57
N SER A 22 -1.98 17.20 -6.37
CA SER A 22 -2.39 16.43 -5.19
C SER A 22 -3.89 16.60 -4.90
N ASP A 23 -4.40 17.82 -4.97
CA ASP A 23 -5.80 18.12 -4.65
C ASP A 23 -6.75 17.59 -5.72
N GLU A 24 -6.39 17.68 -7.01
CA GLU A 24 -7.20 17.06 -8.08
C GLU A 24 -7.32 15.55 -7.91
N MET A 25 -6.25 14.86 -7.51
CA MET A 25 -6.31 13.41 -7.25
C MET A 25 -7.18 13.08 -6.04
N VAL A 26 -7.12 13.90 -5.00
CA VAL A 26 -8.00 13.76 -3.83
C VAL A 26 -9.47 13.99 -4.21
N GLU A 27 -9.77 14.98 -5.05
CA GLU A 27 -11.14 15.23 -5.52
C GLU A 27 -11.65 14.09 -6.41
N ARG A 28 -10.81 13.53 -7.29
CA ARG A 28 -11.16 12.31 -8.05
C ARG A 28 -11.50 11.16 -7.11
N ALA A 29 -10.75 10.99 -6.02
CA ALA A 29 -11.04 9.96 -5.02
C ALA A 29 -12.36 10.21 -4.30
N ARG A 30 -12.63 11.45 -3.90
CA ARG A 30 -13.89 11.84 -3.24
C ARG A 30 -15.10 11.60 -4.13
N ALA A 31 -14.98 11.88 -5.43
CA ALA A 31 -16.06 11.66 -6.40
C ALA A 31 -16.50 10.19 -6.50
N LEU A 32 -15.60 9.24 -6.19
CA LEU A 32 -15.89 7.80 -6.23
C LEU A 32 -16.44 7.25 -4.90
N VAL A 33 -16.33 7.99 -3.78
CA VAL A 33 -16.80 7.53 -2.46
C VAL A 33 -18.27 7.08 -2.44
N PRO A 34 -19.23 7.81 -3.05
CA PRO A 34 -20.62 7.36 -3.07
C PRO A 34 -20.79 5.99 -3.74
N GLN A 35 -20.12 5.76 -4.87
CA GLN A 35 -20.17 4.48 -5.58
C GLN A 35 -19.48 3.37 -4.77
N LEU A 36 -18.33 3.67 -4.16
CA LEU A 36 -17.62 2.73 -3.28
C LEU A 36 -18.49 2.26 -2.11
N ILE A 37 -19.30 3.16 -1.53
CA ILE A 37 -20.25 2.84 -0.45
C ILE A 37 -21.39 1.97 -0.99
N ALA A 38 -21.93 2.30 -2.16
CA ALA A 38 -23.02 1.55 -2.79
C ALA A 38 -22.61 0.10 -3.14
N ASP A 39 -21.36 -0.10 -3.58
CA ASP A 39 -20.86 -1.39 -4.06
C ASP A 39 -20.27 -2.30 -2.97
N GLN A 40 -20.29 -1.89 -1.69
CA GLN A 40 -19.56 -2.60 -0.63
C GLN A 40 -20.00 -4.05 -0.46
N ILE A 41 -21.30 -4.33 -0.61
CA ILE A 41 -21.86 -5.68 -0.44
C ILE A 41 -21.35 -6.58 -1.58
N GLN A 42 -21.54 -6.13 -2.83
CA GLN A 42 -21.10 -6.86 -4.01
C GLN A 42 -19.57 -7.03 -4.03
N THR A 43 -18.83 -6.08 -3.48
CA THR A 43 -17.38 -6.16 -3.32
C THR A 43 -16.97 -7.24 -2.32
N GLU A 44 -17.64 -7.37 -1.17
CA GLU A 44 -17.37 -8.48 -0.23
C GLU A 44 -17.76 -9.84 -0.85
N GLU A 45 -18.87 -9.92 -1.58
CA GLU A 45 -19.34 -11.17 -2.23
C GLU A 45 -18.40 -11.63 -3.34
N ARG A 46 -17.93 -10.69 -4.16
CA ARG A 46 -16.96 -10.94 -5.23
C ARG A 46 -15.56 -11.24 -4.69
N SER A 47 -15.27 -10.83 -3.46
CA SER A 47 -13.94 -10.82 -2.82
C SER A 47 -12.93 -9.79 -3.36
N PHE A 48 -13.37 -8.92 -4.28
CA PHE A 48 -12.62 -7.79 -4.85
C PHE A 48 -13.56 -6.77 -5.51
N TYR A 49 -13.07 -5.55 -5.78
CA TYR A 49 -13.88 -4.51 -6.45
C TYR A 49 -14.24 -4.89 -7.89
N SER A 50 -15.27 -4.23 -8.45
CA SER A 50 -15.79 -4.54 -9.80
C SER A 50 -14.86 -4.05 -10.91
N GLU A 51 -15.02 -4.62 -12.11
CA GLU A 51 -14.33 -4.13 -13.31
C GLU A 51 -14.69 -2.66 -13.60
N GLN A 52 -15.95 -2.26 -13.39
CA GLN A 52 -16.35 -0.86 -13.48
C GLN A 52 -15.57 0.05 -12.53
N MET A 53 -15.34 -0.37 -11.29
CA MET A 53 -14.52 0.38 -10.33
C MET A 53 -13.04 0.36 -10.73
N HIS A 54 -12.57 -0.74 -11.31
CA HIS A 54 -11.22 -0.83 -11.86
C HIS A 54 -10.98 0.20 -12.98
N GLU A 55 -11.88 0.26 -13.96
CA GLU A 55 -11.84 1.25 -15.04
C GLU A 55 -11.92 2.68 -14.50
N ALA A 56 -12.75 2.92 -13.48
CA ALA A 56 -12.80 4.22 -12.82
C ALA A 56 -11.46 4.59 -12.15
N PHE A 57 -10.72 3.63 -11.60
CA PHE A 57 -9.37 3.86 -11.04
C PHE A 57 -8.30 4.09 -12.11
N ILE A 58 -8.42 3.43 -13.27
CA ILE A 58 -7.58 3.69 -14.44
C ILE A 58 -7.80 5.12 -14.92
N GLU A 59 -9.05 5.52 -15.17
CA GLU A 59 -9.41 6.86 -15.64
C GLU A 59 -9.03 7.95 -14.63
N ALA A 60 -9.24 7.69 -13.33
CA ALA A 60 -8.80 8.60 -12.28
C ALA A 60 -7.26 8.73 -12.21
N GLY A 61 -6.52 7.76 -12.74
CA GLY A 61 -5.06 7.73 -12.78
C GLY A 61 -4.40 7.23 -11.48
N PHE A 62 -5.11 6.50 -10.63
CA PHE A 62 -4.57 6.10 -9.32
C PHE A 62 -3.38 5.14 -9.41
N TYR A 63 -3.35 4.24 -10.41
CA TYR A 63 -2.20 3.35 -10.62
C TYR A 63 -0.96 4.07 -11.17
N ARG A 64 -1.12 5.28 -11.71
CA ARG A 64 -0.03 6.10 -12.27
C ARG A 64 0.67 6.96 -11.23
N MET A 65 0.12 7.11 -10.02
CA MET A 65 0.61 8.05 -9.01
C MET A 65 2.09 7.87 -8.66
N LEU A 66 2.55 6.63 -8.51
CA LEU A 66 3.93 6.33 -8.07
C LEU A 66 4.84 5.83 -9.20
N VAL A 67 4.30 5.72 -10.42
CA VAL A 67 5.05 5.34 -11.61
C VAL A 67 5.90 6.54 -12.08
N PRO A 68 7.14 6.32 -12.58
CA PRO A 68 7.96 7.39 -13.13
C PRO A 68 7.28 8.12 -14.30
N LYS A 69 7.46 9.44 -14.39
CA LYS A 69 6.89 10.32 -15.43
C LYS A 69 7.33 9.91 -16.81
N ARG A 70 8.60 9.50 -16.94
CA ARG A 70 9.17 8.98 -18.19
C ARG A 70 8.48 7.73 -18.72
N PHE A 71 7.71 7.03 -17.88
CA PHE A 71 6.91 5.86 -18.25
C PHE A 71 5.41 6.13 -18.14
N GLY A 72 4.99 7.40 -18.27
CA GLY A 72 3.58 7.79 -18.25
C GLY A 72 2.94 7.87 -16.85
N GLY A 73 3.74 7.81 -15.79
CA GLY A 73 3.29 8.02 -14.41
C GLY A 73 3.28 9.50 -13.99
N TYR A 74 2.99 9.75 -12.71
CA TYR A 74 2.88 11.10 -12.15
C TYR A 74 3.98 11.46 -11.15
N GLU A 75 4.77 10.48 -10.67
CA GLU A 75 5.82 10.69 -9.65
C GLU A 75 5.35 11.51 -8.44
N MET A 76 4.17 11.20 -7.91
CA MET A 76 3.60 11.91 -6.77
C MET A 76 4.33 11.58 -5.46
N ASP A 77 4.38 12.56 -4.56
CA ASP A 77 4.87 12.35 -3.20
C ASP A 77 3.97 11.40 -2.39
N LEU A 78 4.53 10.90 -1.29
CA LEU A 78 3.80 9.98 -0.40
C LEU A 78 2.57 10.61 0.23
N LYS A 79 2.63 11.92 0.53
CA LYS A 79 1.50 12.63 1.14
C LYS A 79 0.29 12.58 0.20
N SER A 80 0.49 12.88 -1.07
CA SER A 80 -0.54 12.88 -2.10
C SER A 80 -1.11 11.48 -2.30
N PHE A 81 -0.25 10.46 -2.40
CA PHE A 81 -0.67 9.07 -2.50
C PHE A 81 -1.53 8.63 -1.31
N TYR A 82 -1.07 8.89 -0.08
CA TYR A 82 -1.79 8.47 1.12
C TYR A 82 -3.05 9.28 1.40
N ARG A 83 -3.12 10.56 1.00
CA ARG A 83 -4.38 11.33 1.04
C ARG A 83 -5.46 10.68 0.17
N VAL A 84 -5.11 10.23 -1.04
CA VAL A 84 -6.02 9.48 -1.92
C VAL A 84 -6.46 8.18 -1.26
N MET A 85 -5.52 7.36 -0.78
CA MET A 85 -5.85 6.08 -0.13
C MET A 85 -6.73 6.27 1.12
N THR A 86 -6.48 7.29 1.94
CA THR A 86 -7.34 7.61 3.09
C THR A 86 -8.77 7.96 2.67
N VAL A 87 -8.97 8.67 1.54
CA VAL A 87 -10.31 8.96 1.02
C VAL A 87 -11.01 7.71 0.50
N ILE A 88 -10.34 6.87 -0.29
CA ILE A 88 -10.94 5.63 -0.80
C ILE A 88 -11.29 4.69 0.36
N ALA A 89 -10.44 4.60 1.39
CA ALA A 89 -10.65 3.75 2.57
C ALA A 89 -11.85 4.20 3.42
N SER A 90 -12.21 5.49 3.42
CA SER A 90 -13.43 5.93 4.09
C SER A 90 -14.68 5.41 3.37
N GLY A 91 -14.65 5.34 2.04
CA GLY A 91 -15.72 4.77 1.23
C GLY A 91 -15.80 3.25 1.35
N CYS A 92 -14.73 2.53 1.00
CA CYS A 92 -14.65 1.08 1.09
C CYS A 92 -13.24 0.63 1.53
N PRO A 93 -13.06 0.18 2.79
CA PRO A 93 -11.76 -0.23 3.32
C PRO A 93 -11.06 -1.31 2.48
N SER A 94 -11.82 -2.34 2.10
CA SER A 94 -11.36 -3.47 1.29
C SER A 94 -10.82 -3.01 -0.08
N THR A 95 -11.57 -2.17 -0.79
CA THR A 95 -11.19 -1.63 -2.10
C THR A 95 -9.93 -0.76 -2.01
N SER A 96 -9.85 0.08 -0.97
CA SER A 96 -8.66 0.90 -0.76
C SER A 96 -7.42 0.08 -0.45
N TRP A 97 -7.57 -1.01 0.30
CA TRP A 97 -6.48 -1.95 0.56
C TRP A 97 -5.99 -2.57 -0.75
N GLN A 98 -6.90 -3.07 -1.58
CA GLN A 98 -6.57 -3.64 -2.88
C GLN A 98 -5.85 -2.63 -3.80
N LEU A 99 -6.36 -1.40 -3.89
CA LEU A 99 -5.75 -0.32 -4.69
C LEU A 99 -4.36 0.07 -4.16
N CYS A 100 -4.24 0.31 -2.85
CA CYS A 100 -2.98 0.75 -2.23
C CYS A 100 -1.86 -0.27 -2.45
N PHE A 101 -2.09 -1.54 -2.12
CA PHE A 101 -1.07 -2.58 -2.22
C PHE A 101 -0.73 -2.98 -3.67
N GLY A 102 -1.68 -2.81 -4.60
CA GLY A 102 -1.45 -3.02 -6.03
C GLY A 102 -0.66 -1.88 -6.69
N ALA A 103 -0.93 -0.62 -6.32
CA ALA A 103 -0.28 0.56 -6.91
C ALA A 103 1.08 0.88 -6.26
N SER A 104 1.27 0.55 -4.98
CA SER A 104 2.46 0.98 -4.21
C SER A 104 3.78 0.42 -4.74
N GLN A 105 3.75 -0.72 -5.42
CA GLN A 105 4.98 -1.40 -5.84
C GLN A 105 5.67 -0.73 -7.02
N ALA A 106 5.01 0.23 -7.68
CA ALA A 106 5.67 1.10 -8.64
C ALA A 106 6.84 1.86 -8.01
N LYS A 107 6.72 2.28 -6.74
CA LYS A 107 7.83 2.88 -6.00
C LYS A 107 9.01 1.91 -5.88
N ILE A 108 8.75 0.65 -5.53
CA ILE A 108 9.81 -0.35 -5.34
C ILE A 108 10.51 -0.63 -6.66
N VAL A 109 9.74 -0.83 -7.74
CA VAL A 109 10.32 -1.05 -9.08
C VAL A 109 11.16 0.15 -9.54
N GLY A 110 10.64 1.37 -9.36
CA GLY A 110 11.35 2.61 -9.70
C GLY A 110 12.60 2.89 -8.84
N THR A 111 12.71 2.25 -7.67
CA THR A 111 13.89 2.36 -6.80
C THR A 111 14.97 1.34 -7.16
N LEU A 112 14.60 0.10 -7.49
CA LEU A 112 15.57 -1.01 -7.49
C LEU A 112 16.10 -1.41 -8.87
N PHE A 113 15.30 -1.23 -9.90
CA PHE A 113 15.63 -1.76 -11.22
C PHE A 113 16.29 -0.71 -12.11
N SER A 114 17.08 -1.17 -13.08
CA SER A 114 17.67 -0.29 -14.09
C SER A 114 16.59 0.45 -14.89
N GLN A 115 16.92 1.59 -15.48
CA GLN A 115 15.95 2.33 -16.31
C GLN A 115 15.42 1.49 -17.48
N GLU A 116 16.26 0.66 -18.10
CA GLU A 116 15.86 -0.22 -19.21
C GLU A 116 14.86 -1.28 -18.74
N THR A 117 15.12 -1.90 -17.59
CA THR A 117 14.20 -2.86 -16.97
C THR A 117 12.90 -2.19 -16.56
N GLN A 118 12.96 -1.01 -15.94
CA GLN A 118 11.77 -0.23 -15.58
C GLN A 118 10.91 0.06 -16.82
N ALA A 119 11.51 0.42 -17.96
CA ALA A 119 10.76 0.64 -19.20
C ALA A 119 9.98 -0.61 -19.65
N ARG A 120 10.57 -1.80 -19.49
CA ARG A 120 9.93 -3.07 -19.82
C ARG A 120 8.85 -3.48 -18.83
N ILE A 121 9.03 -3.19 -17.53
CA ILE A 121 8.06 -3.50 -16.47
C ILE A 121 6.86 -2.54 -16.53
N PHE A 122 7.12 -1.23 -16.64
CA PHE A 122 6.07 -0.22 -16.60
C PHE A 122 5.34 -0.06 -17.93
N GLY A 123 6.00 -0.33 -19.06
CA GLY A 123 5.41 -0.17 -20.39
C GLY A 123 4.86 1.24 -20.61
N ASP A 124 3.54 1.35 -20.72
CA ASP A 124 2.79 2.59 -20.91
C ASP A 124 2.36 3.29 -19.61
N GLY A 125 2.82 2.78 -18.46
CA GLY A 125 2.57 3.29 -17.12
C GLY A 125 1.39 2.65 -16.39
N HIS A 126 0.70 1.69 -17.01
CA HIS A 126 -0.29 0.87 -16.30
C HIS A 126 0.42 -0.28 -15.56
N PHE A 127 0.73 -0.06 -14.29
CA PHE A 127 1.41 -1.04 -13.45
C PHE A 127 0.65 -1.33 -12.16
N ILE A 128 0.34 -2.60 -11.98
CA ILE A 128 -0.33 -3.14 -10.80
C ILE A 128 0.40 -4.41 -10.41
N SER A 129 0.91 -4.46 -9.18
CA SER A 129 1.60 -5.63 -8.66
C SER A 129 1.32 -5.80 -7.18
N PRO A 130 0.75 -6.92 -6.70
CA PRO A 130 0.91 -7.30 -5.32
C PRO A 130 2.40 -7.58 -5.03
N PHE A 131 2.76 -7.55 -3.75
CA PHE A 131 4.09 -7.96 -3.30
C PHE A 131 3.99 -8.93 -2.13
N ARG A 132 4.66 -10.08 -2.26
CA ARG A 132 4.87 -11.02 -1.15
C ARG A 132 6.32 -10.97 -0.64
N PRO A 133 6.60 -10.22 0.45
CA PRO A 133 7.95 -10.02 0.99
C PRO A 133 8.44 -11.18 1.89
N LEU A 134 7.96 -12.40 1.68
CA LEU A 134 8.47 -13.58 2.40
C LEU A 134 8.83 -14.68 1.39
N PRO A 135 10.03 -15.29 1.50
CA PRO A 135 10.47 -16.34 0.61
C PRO A 135 9.50 -17.52 0.55
N THR A 136 9.13 -17.93 -0.67
CA THR A 136 8.35 -19.13 -0.94
C THR A 136 8.72 -19.72 -2.30
N GLY A 137 8.56 -21.04 -2.44
CA GLY A 137 8.93 -21.74 -3.67
C GLY A 137 10.42 -21.71 -3.98
N PHE A 138 10.75 -22.10 -5.19
CA PHE A 138 12.12 -22.11 -5.71
C PHE A 138 12.17 -21.57 -7.15
N ALA A 139 13.29 -20.95 -7.48
CA ALA A 139 13.67 -20.55 -8.82
C ALA A 139 14.96 -21.26 -9.24
N GLU A 140 14.97 -21.73 -10.49
CA GLU A 140 16.15 -22.32 -11.13
C GLU A 140 16.63 -21.39 -12.25
N GLN A 141 17.93 -21.14 -12.31
CA GLN A 141 18.48 -20.30 -13.37
C GLN A 141 18.42 -21.02 -14.72
N THR A 142 17.92 -20.34 -15.74
CA THR A 142 17.83 -20.87 -17.11
C THR A 142 19.12 -20.63 -17.90
N GLU A 143 19.31 -21.31 -19.04
CA GLU A 143 20.53 -21.22 -19.86
C GLU A 143 20.81 -19.80 -20.39
N ASP A 144 19.76 -19.03 -20.67
CA ASP A 144 19.83 -17.62 -21.06
C ASP A 144 20.04 -16.66 -19.87
N GLY A 145 20.13 -17.21 -18.66
CA GLY A 145 20.36 -16.48 -17.42
C GLY A 145 19.13 -15.85 -16.79
N GLY A 146 17.93 -16.12 -17.31
CA GLY A 146 16.67 -15.86 -16.63
C GLY A 146 16.40 -16.87 -15.50
N TRP A 147 15.16 -16.94 -15.06
CA TRP A 147 14.74 -17.79 -13.95
C TRP A 147 13.45 -18.52 -14.28
N LYS A 148 13.42 -19.82 -13.98
CA LYS A 148 12.20 -20.63 -13.99
C LYS A 148 11.68 -20.76 -12.56
N VAL A 149 10.52 -20.17 -12.28
CA VAL A 149 9.97 -20.02 -10.92
C VAL A 149 8.82 -21.00 -10.70
N ASN A 150 8.87 -21.70 -9.56
CA ASN A 150 7.79 -22.52 -9.03
C ASN A 150 7.46 -22.08 -7.60
N ALA A 151 6.35 -21.36 -7.42
CA ALA A 151 6.00 -20.75 -6.15
C ALA A 151 4.49 -20.57 -5.99
N THR A 152 4.02 -20.49 -4.75
CA THR A 152 2.68 -19.99 -4.43
C THR A 152 2.82 -18.84 -3.44
N PHE A 153 2.57 -17.63 -3.92
CA PHE A 153 2.57 -16.41 -3.12
C PHE A 153 1.17 -16.20 -2.54
N GLN A 154 1.04 -16.28 -1.22
CA GLN A 154 -0.23 -16.06 -0.53
C GLN A 154 -0.43 -14.58 -0.17
N TYR A 155 -1.68 -14.19 0.08
CA TYR A 155 -2.05 -12.84 0.53
C TYR A 155 -1.69 -11.72 -0.48
N CYS A 156 -1.80 -11.99 -1.78
CA CYS A 156 -1.44 -11.04 -2.84
C CYS A 156 -2.54 -9.99 -3.07
N SER A 157 -2.69 -9.07 -2.12
CA SER A 157 -3.64 -7.94 -2.20
C SER A 157 -3.40 -7.11 -3.47
N GLY A 158 -4.43 -6.97 -4.31
CA GLY A 158 -4.30 -6.34 -5.63
C GLY A 158 -4.22 -7.32 -6.80
N SER A 159 -4.12 -8.63 -6.54
CA SER A 159 -4.00 -9.68 -7.58
C SER A 159 -5.10 -9.74 -8.66
N PRO A 160 -6.39 -9.39 -8.43
CA PRO A 160 -7.44 -9.58 -9.44
C PRO A 160 -7.19 -8.85 -10.75
N TYR A 161 -6.60 -7.64 -10.67
CA TYR A 161 -6.29 -6.79 -11.81
C TYR A 161 -4.78 -6.58 -11.98
N ALA A 162 -3.96 -7.43 -11.34
CA ALA A 162 -2.51 -7.25 -11.35
C ALA A 162 -1.94 -7.52 -12.74
N THR A 163 -1.03 -6.65 -13.19
CA THR A 163 -0.23 -6.79 -14.42
C THR A 163 1.04 -7.60 -14.19
N HIS A 164 1.51 -7.61 -12.94
CA HIS A 164 2.73 -8.27 -12.51
C HIS A 164 2.51 -8.87 -11.13
N CYS A 165 3.39 -9.75 -10.68
CA CYS A 165 3.45 -10.24 -9.31
C CYS A 165 4.88 -10.09 -8.80
N MET A 166 5.06 -9.32 -7.74
CA MET A 166 6.36 -9.21 -7.06
C MET A 166 6.40 -10.21 -5.90
N GLY A 167 7.52 -10.92 -5.74
CA GLY A 167 7.65 -11.89 -4.65
C GLY A 167 9.10 -12.20 -4.32
N LEU A 168 9.34 -12.61 -3.08
CA LEU A 168 10.59 -13.27 -2.70
C LEU A 168 10.45 -14.78 -2.90
N THR A 169 11.37 -15.37 -3.65
CA THR A 169 11.55 -16.82 -3.77
C THR A 169 12.95 -17.21 -3.31
N LEU A 170 13.27 -18.49 -3.38
CA LEU A 170 14.59 -19.03 -3.05
C LEU A 170 15.26 -19.55 -4.33
N HIS A 171 16.57 -19.44 -4.42
CA HIS A 171 17.36 -20.07 -5.47
C HIS A 171 18.58 -20.77 -4.87
N LYS A 172 19.21 -21.66 -5.64
CA LYS A 172 20.48 -22.28 -5.25
C LYS A 172 21.63 -21.60 -6.00
N ARG A 173 22.59 -21.07 -5.26
CA ARG A 173 23.86 -20.58 -5.79
C ARG A 173 24.70 -21.72 -6.38
N PRO A 174 25.72 -21.41 -7.22
CA PRO A 174 26.64 -22.41 -7.75
C PRO A 174 27.39 -23.23 -6.70
N ASP A 175 27.59 -22.68 -5.49
CA ASP A 175 28.20 -23.37 -4.34
C ASP A 175 27.22 -24.26 -3.55
N GLY A 176 25.94 -24.28 -3.96
CA GLY A 176 24.88 -25.05 -3.32
C GLY A 176 24.15 -24.33 -2.18
N GLU A 177 24.57 -23.11 -1.80
CA GLU A 177 23.88 -22.32 -0.77
C GLU A 177 22.49 -21.87 -1.27
N VAL A 178 21.49 -21.96 -0.39
CA VAL A 178 20.15 -21.44 -0.67
C VAL A 178 20.10 -19.96 -0.30
N ALA A 179 19.70 -19.12 -1.24
CA ALA A 179 19.65 -17.68 -1.07
C ALA A 179 18.31 -17.10 -1.58
N PRO A 180 17.91 -15.92 -1.07
CA PRO A 180 16.68 -15.27 -1.53
C PRO A 180 16.86 -14.67 -2.93
N LEU A 181 15.75 -14.58 -3.66
CA LEU A 181 15.63 -13.98 -4.98
C LEU A 181 14.35 -13.15 -5.03
N LEU A 182 14.46 -11.83 -5.21
CA LEU A 182 13.32 -10.99 -5.54
C LEU A 182 13.01 -11.13 -7.02
N VAL A 183 11.76 -11.39 -7.36
CA VAL A 183 11.30 -11.52 -8.75
C VAL A 183 10.10 -10.61 -9.01
N VAL A 184 10.05 -10.03 -10.21
CA VAL A 184 8.89 -9.36 -10.78
C VAL A 184 8.38 -10.23 -11.93
N ILE A 185 7.23 -10.87 -11.75
CA ILE A 185 6.73 -11.90 -12.63
C ILE A 185 5.61 -11.32 -13.52
N PRO A 186 5.75 -11.31 -14.86
CA PRO A 186 4.71 -10.83 -15.78
C PRO A 186 3.39 -11.60 -15.66
N ARG A 187 2.26 -10.96 -16.00
CA ARG A 187 0.92 -11.55 -15.91
C ARG A 187 0.79 -12.93 -16.56
N SER A 188 1.46 -13.14 -17.70
CA SER A 188 1.38 -14.38 -18.50
C SER A 188 1.91 -15.61 -17.79
N GLU A 189 2.76 -15.42 -16.77
CA GLU A 189 3.52 -16.50 -16.15
C GLU A 189 2.86 -17.04 -14.87
N TRP A 190 1.69 -16.53 -14.49
CA TRP A 190 1.05 -16.90 -13.24
C TRP A 190 -0.48 -16.96 -13.31
N THR A 191 -1.04 -17.72 -12.37
CA THR A 191 -2.48 -17.90 -12.20
C THR A 191 -2.91 -17.40 -10.82
N ARG A 192 -3.97 -16.59 -10.76
CA ARG A 192 -4.60 -16.23 -9.49
C ARG A 192 -5.48 -17.37 -9.02
N LEU A 193 -5.36 -17.76 -7.76
CA LEU A 193 -6.21 -18.75 -7.12
C LEU A 193 -7.42 -18.05 -6.49
N ASP A 194 -8.64 -18.58 -6.63
CA ASP A 194 -9.84 -17.94 -6.05
C ASP A 194 -10.05 -18.31 -4.57
N ASP A 195 -9.04 -18.05 -3.72
CA ASP A 195 -8.96 -18.58 -2.35
C ASP A 195 -9.11 -17.52 -1.22
N TRP A 196 -9.36 -16.26 -1.55
CA TRP A 196 -9.62 -15.20 -0.56
C TRP A 196 -11.10 -15.12 -0.19
N ARG A 197 -11.61 -16.18 0.45
CA ARG A 197 -13.01 -16.29 0.90
C ARG A 197 -13.10 -16.68 2.37
N GLY A 198 -14.17 -16.27 3.04
CA GLY A 198 -14.43 -16.63 4.44
C GLY A 198 -13.62 -15.86 5.49
N SER A 199 -12.88 -14.82 5.12
CA SER A 199 -12.24 -13.92 6.08
C SER A 199 -13.28 -13.13 6.90
N MET A 200 -12.92 -12.74 8.13
CA MET A 200 -13.81 -11.92 8.95
C MET A 200 -13.98 -10.50 8.38
N GLY A 201 -12.89 -9.89 7.92
CA GLY A 201 -12.83 -8.55 7.34
C GLY A 201 -11.84 -8.49 6.19
N LEU A 202 -11.75 -7.33 5.55
CA LEU A 202 -11.07 -7.11 4.28
C LEU A 202 -11.49 -8.14 3.21
N LYS A 203 -12.76 -8.56 3.24
CA LYS A 203 -13.26 -9.63 2.34
C LYS A 203 -13.10 -9.24 0.87
N GLY A 204 -13.20 -7.95 0.56
CA GLY A 204 -13.10 -7.42 -0.79
C GLY A 204 -11.70 -6.94 -1.21
N SER A 205 -10.63 -7.33 -0.50
CA SER A 205 -9.27 -6.82 -0.76
C SER A 205 -8.56 -7.50 -1.94
N GLY A 206 -9.16 -8.54 -2.51
CA GLY A 206 -8.56 -9.33 -3.56
C GLY A 206 -7.22 -9.96 -3.16
N SER A 207 -7.06 -10.39 -1.90
CA SER A 207 -5.79 -10.94 -1.39
C SER A 207 -5.58 -12.42 -1.74
N HIS A 208 -6.07 -12.81 -2.90
CA HIS A 208 -5.94 -14.15 -3.47
C HIS A 208 -4.48 -14.57 -3.61
N SER A 209 -4.21 -15.86 -3.51
CA SER A 209 -2.88 -16.39 -3.80
C SER A 209 -2.58 -16.32 -5.30
N ILE A 210 -1.30 -16.16 -5.64
CA ILE A 210 -0.77 -16.27 -7.00
C ILE A 210 0.09 -17.52 -7.08
N GLN A 211 -0.26 -18.43 -7.98
CA GLN A 211 0.50 -19.63 -8.29
C GLN A 211 1.32 -19.42 -9.57
N VAL A 212 2.60 -19.75 -9.47
CA VAL A 212 3.56 -19.74 -10.57
C VAL A 212 4.00 -21.19 -10.75
N THR A 213 3.76 -21.75 -11.93
CA THR A 213 4.16 -23.11 -12.28
C THR A 213 5.01 -23.02 -13.53
N ASP A 214 6.29 -23.32 -13.38
CA ASP A 214 7.27 -23.26 -14.45
C ASP A 214 7.33 -21.89 -15.17
N GLY A 215 6.97 -20.81 -14.45
CA GLY A 215 6.89 -19.46 -15.01
C GLY A 215 8.27 -18.87 -15.26
N TYR A 216 8.44 -18.20 -16.40
CA TYR A 216 9.73 -17.61 -16.78
C TYR A 216 9.85 -16.14 -16.36
N VAL A 217 10.90 -15.81 -15.64
CA VAL A 217 11.25 -14.45 -15.23
C VAL A 217 12.54 -14.05 -15.95
N PRO A 218 12.54 -12.97 -16.75
CA PRO A 218 13.75 -12.46 -17.37
C PRO A 218 14.83 -12.14 -16.34
N ARG A 219 16.11 -12.29 -16.71
CA ARG A 219 17.26 -12.02 -15.83
C ARG A 219 17.14 -10.70 -15.08
N ASP A 220 16.80 -9.65 -15.80
CA ASP A 220 16.77 -8.28 -15.30
C ASP A 220 15.50 -7.95 -14.50
N PHE A 221 14.51 -8.86 -14.48
CA PHE A 221 13.31 -8.76 -13.63
C PHE A 221 13.53 -9.42 -12.25
N ALA A 222 14.78 -9.75 -11.93
CA ALA A 222 15.15 -10.38 -10.67
C ALA A 222 16.36 -9.72 -10.00
N ILE A 223 16.37 -9.75 -8.67
CA ILE A 223 17.49 -9.29 -7.81
C ILE A 223 17.82 -10.43 -6.86
N ALA A 224 19.07 -10.89 -6.87
CA ALA A 224 19.49 -12.09 -6.16
C ALA A 224 20.25 -11.78 -4.85
N ASP A 225 20.33 -12.77 -3.98
CA ASP A 225 21.27 -12.85 -2.88
C ASP A 225 21.11 -11.74 -1.83
N LYS A 226 22.21 -11.13 -1.40
CA LYS A 226 22.20 -10.10 -0.35
C LYS A 226 21.38 -8.90 -0.79
N ASP A 227 21.45 -8.52 -2.06
CA ASP A 227 20.74 -7.37 -2.62
C ASP A 227 19.21 -7.52 -2.50
N ALA A 228 18.70 -8.76 -2.50
CA ALA A 228 17.28 -9.03 -2.26
C ALA A 228 16.86 -8.76 -0.80
N LEU A 229 17.77 -8.93 0.16
CA LEU A 229 17.55 -8.67 1.59
C LEU A 229 17.85 -7.23 1.98
N GLU A 230 18.77 -6.56 1.27
CA GLU A 230 19.06 -5.13 1.43
C GLU A 230 17.80 -4.26 1.20
N LEU A 231 16.78 -4.79 0.52
CA LEU A 231 15.43 -4.20 0.41
C LEU A 231 14.87 -3.71 1.76
N PHE A 232 15.18 -4.42 2.85
CA PHE A 232 14.67 -4.14 4.18
C PHE A 232 15.63 -3.33 5.06
N ARG A 233 16.83 -3.02 4.56
CA ARG A 233 17.82 -2.17 5.23
C ARG A 233 17.72 -0.73 4.69
N PRO A 234 18.39 0.24 5.34
CA PRO A 234 18.50 1.58 4.81
C PRO A 234 19.09 1.61 3.41
N PRO A 235 18.61 2.52 2.55
CA PRO A 235 19.28 2.75 1.28
C PRO A 235 20.68 3.26 1.57
N GLN A 236 21.69 2.48 1.19
CA GLN A 236 23.06 2.98 1.11
C GLN A 236 23.16 3.89 -0.11
N PHE A 237 23.89 4.99 0.01
CA PHE A 237 24.08 5.88 -1.13
C PHE A 237 24.94 5.18 -2.19
N ASP A 238 24.32 4.81 -3.31
CA ASP A 238 25.04 4.36 -4.51
C ASP A 238 24.81 5.34 -5.66
N SER A 239 25.87 6.11 -5.95
CA SER A 239 25.92 7.05 -7.06
C SER A 239 25.68 6.40 -8.43
N SER A 240 25.92 5.09 -8.59
CA SER A 240 25.76 4.37 -9.86
C SER A 240 24.30 4.04 -10.18
N GLY A 241 23.43 3.93 -9.17
CA GLY A 241 21.98 3.70 -9.31
C GLY A 241 21.14 4.98 -9.44
N ALA A 242 21.72 6.16 -9.23
CA ALA A 242 21.00 7.43 -9.28
C ALA A 242 20.41 7.73 -10.68
N GLN A 243 21.11 7.36 -11.76
CA GLN A 243 20.61 7.57 -13.12
C GLN A 243 19.34 6.73 -13.42
N ALA A 244 19.19 5.57 -12.79
CA ALA A 244 18.03 4.70 -12.98
C ALA A 244 16.78 5.19 -12.24
N LYS A 245 16.94 5.90 -11.12
CA LYS A 245 15.86 6.37 -10.24
C LYS A 245 15.21 7.67 -10.74
N GLY A 246 15.90 8.44 -11.59
CA GLY A 246 15.46 9.79 -11.99
C GLY A 246 15.56 10.80 -10.85
N ASP A 247 15.00 12.00 -11.01
CA ASP A 247 15.25 13.11 -10.07
C ASP A 247 14.27 13.18 -8.89
N ALA A 248 13.20 12.38 -8.89
CA ALA A 248 12.16 12.48 -7.87
C ALA A 248 12.62 11.89 -6.52
N PRO A 249 12.51 12.63 -5.38
CA PRO A 249 12.86 12.13 -4.06
C PRO A 249 12.16 10.81 -3.68
N LEU A 250 10.98 10.56 -4.25
CA LEU A 250 10.20 9.34 -4.08
C LEU A 250 11.02 8.04 -4.18
N TYR A 251 12.00 7.99 -5.09
CA TYR A 251 12.74 6.76 -5.37
C TYR A 251 14.00 6.58 -4.51
N TYR A 252 14.32 7.56 -3.66
CA TYR A 252 15.51 7.58 -2.81
C TYR A 252 15.19 7.31 -1.33
N GLY A 253 13.91 7.22 -0.97
CA GLY A 253 13.52 6.94 0.41
C GLY A 253 13.47 5.44 0.76
N HIS A 254 13.58 5.16 2.06
CA HIS A 254 13.60 3.84 2.68
C HIS A 254 12.27 3.09 2.49
N ILE A 255 12.37 1.82 2.09
CA ILE A 255 11.20 1.00 1.70
C ILE A 255 10.37 0.55 2.91
N VAL A 256 11.01 0.13 4.00
CA VAL A 256 10.27 -0.29 5.23
C VAL A 256 9.37 0.83 5.76
N SER A 257 9.90 2.03 6.01
CA SER A 257 9.09 3.15 6.50
C SER A 257 7.98 3.57 5.53
N PHE A 258 8.22 3.48 4.22
CA PHE A 258 7.18 3.62 3.21
C PHE A 258 6.05 2.59 3.39
N ILE A 259 6.39 1.29 3.52
CA ILE A 259 5.41 0.21 3.70
C ILE A 259 4.65 0.38 5.02
N SER A 260 5.32 0.77 6.11
CA SER A 260 4.69 0.98 7.43
C SER A 260 3.61 2.08 7.39
N LEU A 261 3.77 3.11 6.57
CA LEU A 261 2.78 4.19 6.40
C LEU A 261 1.47 3.72 5.73
N GLN A 262 1.50 2.63 4.95
CA GLN A 262 0.31 2.12 4.23
C GLN A 262 -0.84 1.72 5.19
N PRO A 263 -0.66 0.79 6.15
CA PRO A 263 -1.72 0.44 7.08
C PRO A 263 -2.14 1.62 7.97
N ALA A 264 -1.23 2.55 8.28
CA ALA A 264 -1.56 3.77 9.01
C ALA A 264 -2.55 4.65 8.22
N ALA A 265 -2.25 4.94 6.95
CA ALA A 265 -3.11 5.73 6.06
C ALA A 265 -4.47 5.07 5.80
N LEU A 266 -4.48 3.76 5.61
CA LEU A 266 -5.71 2.99 5.39
C LEU A 266 -6.57 2.99 6.66
N SER A 267 -5.99 2.73 7.84
CA SER A 267 -6.73 2.76 9.12
C SER A 267 -7.31 4.14 9.43
N LEU A 268 -6.62 5.22 9.05
CA LEU A 268 -7.14 6.59 9.16
C LEU A 268 -8.39 6.78 8.31
N GLY A 269 -8.37 6.30 7.07
CA GLY A 269 -9.54 6.36 6.19
C GLY A 269 -10.72 5.57 6.73
N MET A 270 -10.45 4.35 7.21
CA MET A 270 -11.47 3.48 7.84
C MET A 270 -12.15 4.18 9.01
N VAL A 271 -11.37 4.75 9.94
CA VAL A 271 -11.95 5.41 11.12
C VAL A 271 -12.65 6.72 10.76
N LYS A 272 -12.20 7.44 9.72
CA LYS A 272 -12.93 8.60 9.18
C LYS A 272 -14.31 8.20 8.64
N GLY A 273 -14.39 7.09 7.90
CA GLY A 273 -15.66 6.52 7.45
C GLY A 273 -16.57 6.09 8.60
N ALA A 274 -16.01 5.53 9.67
CA ALA A 274 -16.77 5.21 10.88
C ALA A 274 -17.25 6.47 11.61
N LEU A 275 -16.42 7.52 11.66
CA LEU A 275 -16.74 8.77 12.35
C LEU A 275 -17.84 9.56 11.63
N GLU A 276 -17.86 9.52 10.30
CA GLU A 276 -18.96 10.04 9.46
C GLU A 276 -20.29 9.41 9.87
N LEU A 277 -20.37 8.07 9.86
CA LEU A 277 -21.55 7.31 10.29
C LEU A 277 -21.92 7.59 11.74
N TYR A 278 -20.91 7.67 12.61
CA TYR A 278 -21.15 7.94 14.03
C TYR A 278 -21.74 9.34 14.22
N GLY A 279 -21.30 10.34 13.44
CA GLY A 279 -21.90 11.67 13.38
C GLY A 279 -23.36 11.64 12.89
N GLU A 280 -23.71 10.81 11.91
CA GLU A 280 -25.11 10.61 11.51
C GLU A 280 -25.94 10.01 12.64
N TYR A 281 -25.41 9.01 13.35
CA TYR A 281 -26.09 8.42 14.51
C TYR A 281 -26.31 9.42 15.64
N MET A 282 -25.40 10.37 15.83
CA MET A 282 -25.59 11.47 16.79
C MET A 282 -26.87 12.27 16.49
N ARG A 283 -27.21 12.46 15.20
CA ARG A 283 -28.34 13.28 14.75
C ARG A 283 -29.64 12.50 14.56
N THR A 284 -29.57 11.18 14.49
CA THR A 284 -30.71 10.32 14.11
C THR A 284 -31.14 9.35 15.20
N LYS A 285 -30.25 8.98 16.13
CA LYS A 285 -30.55 8.02 17.20
C LYS A 285 -30.75 8.73 18.53
N LYS A 286 -31.68 8.20 19.32
CA LYS A 286 -31.92 8.61 20.70
C LYS A 286 -31.07 7.82 21.70
N THR A 287 -30.97 8.32 22.93
CA THR A 287 -30.42 7.58 24.06
C THR A 287 -31.35 6.43 24.48
N PHE A 288 -30.81 5.44 25.18
CA PHE A 288 -31.60 4.32 25.71
C PHE A 288 -32.22 4.64 27.08
N ASN A 289 -31.48 5.35 27.93
CA ASN A 289 -31.91 5.67 29.30
C ASN A 289 -32.68 7.00 29.36
N PRO A 290 -33.69 7.12 30.24
CA PRO A 290 -34.34 8.39 30.57
C PRO A 290 -33.37 9.42 31.20
N PRO A 291 -33.53 10.74 30.92
CA PRO A 291 -34.41 11.29 29.90
C PRO A 291 -33.94 10.88 28.49
N VAL A 292 -34.87 10.39 27.67
CA VAL A 292 -34.59 9.96 26.31
C VAL A 292 -34.45 11.21 25.44
N THR A 293 -33.23 11.52 25.03
CA THR A 293 -32.90 12.70 24.20
C THR A 293 -32.23 12.27 22.91
N MET A 294 -32.05 13.21 21.98
CA MET A 294 -31.18 12.95 20.84
C MET A 294 -29.74 12.75 21.33
N ARG A 295 -28.98 11.83 20.72
CA ARG A 295 -27.58 11.61 21.11
C ARG A 295 -26.72 12.87 20.98
N SER A 296 -27.03 13.75 20.02
CA SER A 296 -26.42 15.07 19.86
C SER A 296 -26.65 16.02 21.04
N GLU A 297 -27.68 15.80 21.85
CA GLU A 297 -28.02 16.62 23.02
C GLU A 297 -27.50 16.00 24.32
N ASN A 298 -27.21 14.70 24.33
CA ASN A 298 -26.71 14.00 25.50
C ASN A 298 -25.22 14.31 25.75
N TRP A 299 -24.87 14.59 27.00
CA TRP A 299 -23.52 14.96 27.42
C TRP A 299 -22.47 13.88 27.07
N ASP A 300 -22.72 12.62 27.44
CA ASP A 300 -21.75 11.54 27.26
C ASP A 300 -21.46 11.28 25.78
N TYR A 301 -22.51 11.22 24.96
CA TYR A 301 -22.40 11.02 23.52
C TYR A 301 -21.61 12.15 22.84
N ARG A 302 -21.88 13.41 23.22
CA ARG A 302 -21.11 14.57 22.76
C ARG A 302 -19.63 14.47 23.18
N GLN A 303 -19.35 14.06 24.41
CA GLN A 303 -17.99 13.90 24.90
C GLN A 303 -17.23 12.82 24.12
N TRP A 304 -17.85 11.66 23.85
CA TRP A 304 -17.25 10.61 23.04
C TRP A 304 -17.02 11.06 21.60
N TYR A 305 -18.00 11.72 20.98
CA TYR A 305 -17.87 12.23 19.62
C TYR A 305 -16.77 13.29 19.49
N GLY A 306 -16.70 14.24 20.44
CA GLY A 306 -15.64 15.23 20.49
C GLY A 306 -14.24 14.61 20.68
N SER A 307 -14.13 13.60 21.54
CA SER A 307 -12.88 12.87 21.76
C SER A 307 -12.43 12.10 20.52
N ALA A 308 -13.38 11.47 19.81
CA ALA A 308 -13.11 10.80 18.54
C ALA A 308 -12.63 11.78 17.46
N LEU A 309 -13.31 12.92 17.30
CA LEU A 309 -12.91 13.98 16.36
C LEU A 309 -11.47 14.46 16.61
N ALA A 310 -11.14 14.79 17.87
CA ALA A 310 -9.80 15.28 18.22
C ALA A 310 -8.72 14.22 17.93
N LYS A 311 -8.97 12.96 18.28
CA LYS A 311 -8.01 11.86 18.05
C LYS A 311 -7.79 11.55 16.58
N VAL A 312 -8.85 11.54 15.77
CA VAL A 312 -8.71 11.35 14.32
C VAL A 312 -7.96 12.52 13.68
N ALA A 313 -8.21 13.75 14.13
CA ALA A 313 -7.46 14.93 13.66
C ALA A 313 -5.96 14.85 14.03
N MET A 314 -5.62 14.36 15.24
CA MET A 314 -4.23 14.12 15.64
C MET A 314 -3.58 13.03 14.78
N ALA A 315 -4.26 11.92 14.53
CA ALA A 315 -3.77 10.83 13.69
C ALA A 315 -3.52 11.30 12.25
N GLU A 316 -4.41 12.12 11.69
CA GLU A 316 -4.23 12.73 10.37
C GLU A 316 -3.02 13.67 10.33
N ALA A 317 -2.91 14.60 11.29
CA ALA A 317 -1.78 15.52 11.34
C ALA A 317 -0.44 14.75 11.45
N ALA A 318 -0.38 13.73 12.31
CA ALA A 318 0.79 12.88 12.46
C ALA A 318 1.14 12.14 11.16
N LEU A 319 0.15 11.55 10.47
CA LEU A 319 0.38 10.85 9.19
C LEU A 319 0.97 11.79 8.14
N LEU A 320 0.36 12.97 7.94
CA LEU A 320 0.81 13.93 6.94
C LEU A 320 2.21 14.46 7.27
N GLN A 321 2.51 14.71 8.55
CA GLN A 321 3.83 15.10 9.02
C GLN A 321 4.88 14.02 8.78
N MET A 322 4.56 12.74 8.97
CA MET A 322 5.48 11.64 8.68
C MET A 322 5.74 11.50 7.19
N CYS A 323 4.75 11.75 6.34
CA CYS A 323 4.95 11.78 4.89
C CYS A 323 5.90 12.91 4.46
N ASP A 324 5.80 14.09 5.09
CA ASP A 324 6.71 15.21 4.85
C ASP A 324 8.13 14.90 5.29
N GLN A 325 8.30 14.39 6.52
CA GLN A 325 9.62 14.02 7.04
C GLN A 325 10.27 12.95 6.19
N TRP A 326 9.51 11.95 5.75
CA TRP A 326 10.00 10.92 4.84
C TRP A 326 10.46 11.53 3.50
N THR A 327 9.67 12.44 2.92
CA THR A 327 9.97 13.07 1.64
C THR A 327 11.21 13.95 1.74
N GLU A 328 11.35 14.71 2.82
CA GLU A 328 12.52 15.56 3.05
C GLU A 328 13.79 14.74 3.31
N ALA A 329 13.70 13.65 4.05
CA ALA A 329 14.84 12.76 4.25
C ALA A 329 15.27 12.07 2.95
N ALA A 330 14.31 11.64 2.13
CA ALA A 330 14.60 11.10 0.80
C ALA A 330 15.23 12.14 -0.13
N ARG A 331 14.82 13.42 -0.03
CA ARG A 331 15.42 14.54 -0.78
C ARG A 331 16.87 14.78 -0.36
N ARG A 332 17.15 14.89 0.95
CA ARG A 332 18.52 15.05 1.47
C ARG A 332 19.43 13.91 1.04
N HIS A 333 18.93 12.68 1.07
CA HIS A 333 19.67 11.50 0.62
C HIS A 333 19.97 11.52 -0.88
N ARG A 334 18.98 11.88 -1.71
CA ARG A 334 19.17 12.07 -3.16
C ARG A 334 20.25 13.11 -3.45
N ASP A 335 20.21 14.23 -2.74
CA ASP A 335 21.10 15.38 -2.97
C ASP A 335 22.51 15.17 -2.38
N GLY A 336 22.73 14.06 -1.67
CA GLY A 336 23.99 13.76 -0.99
C GLY A 336 24.26 14.66 0.21
N GLU A 337 23.23 15.34 0.74
CA GLU A 337 23.34 16.22 1.91
C GLU A 337 23.46 15.39 3.20
N GLU A 338 22.64 14.35 3.33
CA GLU A 338 22.61 13.46 4.49
C GLU A 338 22.00 12.11 4.11
N GLU A 339 22.53 11.01 4.65
CA GLU A 339 21.93 9.68 4.42
C GLU A 339 20.57 9.56 5.10
N PHE A 340 19.63 8.84 4.48
CA PHE A 340 18.37 8.56 5.14
C PHE A 340 18.56 7.52 6.24
N SER A 341 18.69 8.01 7.47
CA SER A 341 19.16 7.22 8.60
C SER A 341 18.18 6.11 9.05
N ASN A 342 18.73 5.06 9.66
CA ASN A 342 17.97 4.05 10.39
C ASN A 342 17.02 4.68 11.42
N LEU A 343 17.54 5.64 12.21
CA LEU A 343 16.77 6.32 13.24
C LEU A 343 15.53 7.02 12.67
N GLU A 344 15.64 7.73 11.55
CA GLU A 344 14.49 8.38 10.93
C GLU A 344 13.49 7.38 10.36
N SER A 345 13.96 6.34 9.67
CA SER A 345 13.11 5.28 9.13
C SER A 345 12.34 4.53 10.23
N THR A 346 13.03 4.18 11.32
CA THR A 346 12.47 3.50 12.49
C THR A 346 11.50 4.42 13.23
N ARG A 347 11.80 5.72 13.37
CA ARG A 347 10.87 6.70 13.93
C ARG A 347 9.58 6.81 13.11
N ILE A 348 9.68 6.93 11.79
CA ILE A 348 8.50 6.99 10.90
C ILE A 348 7.67 5.71 11.02
N SER A 349 8.33 4.55 11.06
CA SER A 349 7.65 3.26 11.24
C SER A 349 6.96 3.16 12.60
N ALA A 350 7.62 3.53 13.70
CA ALA A 350 7.02 3.58 15.03
C ALA A 350 5.78 4.50 15.07
N MET A 351 5.90 5.71 14.52
CA MET A 351 4.78 6.65 14.45
C MET A 351 3.62 6.11 13.62
N SER A 352 3.89 5.37 12.54
CA SER A 352 2.84 4.74 11.74
C SER A 352 2.06 3.67 12.53
N PHE A 353 2.73 2.92 13.41
CA PHE A 353 2.07 1.96 14.29
C PHE A 353 1.21 2.66 15.36
N GLU A 354 1.72 3.73 15.97
CA GLU A 354 0.96 4.54 16.92
C GLU A 354 -0.28 5.19 16.29
N ILE A 355 -0.18 5.65 15.04
CA ILE A 355 -1.33 6.16 14.28
C ILE A 355 -2.38 5.06 14.11
N ALA A 356 -1.98 3.85 13.70
CA ALA A 356 -2.89 2.72 13.53
C ALA A 356 -3.54 2.30 14.87
N GLU A 357 -2.80 2.30 15.97
CA GLU A 357 -3.30 2.06 17.33
C GLU A 357 -4.31 3.12 17.76
N MET A 358 -4.02 4.41 17.52
CA MET A 358 -4.92 5.50 17.84
C MET A 358 -6.25 5.38 17.07
N ASN A 359 -6.18 5.08 15.76
CA ASN A 359 -7.36 4.88 14.92
C ASN A 359 -8.19 3.68 15.39
N TRP A 360 -7.53 2.57 15.72
CA TRP A 360 -8.19 1.39 16.28
C TRP A 360 -8.91 1.71 17.60
N ASN A 361 -8.24 2.44 18.51
CA ASN A 361 -8.83 2.86 19.77
C ASN A 361 -10.04 3.77 19.57
N VAL A 362 -9.99 4.70 18.62
CA VAL A 362 -11.16 5.51 18.28
C VAL A 362 -12.33 4.64 17.80
N MET A 363 -12.04 3.67 16.93
CA MET A 363 -13.05 2.75 16.41
C MET A 363 -13.69 1.93 17.52
N GLN A 364 -12.89 1.20 18.31
CA GLN A 364 -13.42 0.27 19.31
C GLN A 364 -14.04 0.98 20.52
N GLN A 365 -13.43 2.08 21.01
CA GLN A 365 -13.83 2.71 22.27
C GLN A 365 -15.00 3.70 22.11
N TYR A 366 -15.02 4.44 20.99
CA TYR A 366 -16.03 5.46 20.74
C TYR A 366 -17.02 5.01 19.66
N CYS A 367 -16.58 4.80 18.42
CA CYS A 367 -17.49 4.61 17.30
C CYS A 367 -18.32 3.32 17.45
N PHE A 368 -17.68 2.16 17.60
CA PHE A 368 -18.37 0.87 17.60
C PHE A 368 -19.14 0.63 18.90
N ARG A 369 -18.46 0.71 20.06
CA ARG A 369 -19.04 0.42 21.39
C ARG A 369 -20.31 1.21 21.68
N THR A 370 -20.42 2.44 21.17
CA THR A 370 -21.52 3.37 21.50
C THR A 370 -22.52 3.56 20.34
N SER A 371 -22.35 2.84 19.22
CA SER A 371 -23.26 2.93 18.07
C SER A 371 -24.62 2.22 18.28
N GLY A 372 -24.68 1.27 19.22
CA GLY A 372 -25.87 0.50 19.59
C GLY A 372 -26.12 -0.73 18.70
N THR A 373 -26.71 -1.79 19.26
CA THR A 373 -26.83 -3.14 18.67
C THR A 373 -27.35 -3.18 17.23
N SER A 374 -28.23 -2.26 16.84
CA SER A 374 -28.70 -2.12 15.45
C SER A 374 -27.57 -2.07 14.39
N THR A 375 -26.35 -1.65 14.75
CA THR A 375 -25.25 -1.48 13.79
C THR A 375 -24.40 -2.73 13.57
N VAL A 376 -24.67 -3.80 14.31
CA VAL A 376 -23.90 -5.06 14.23
C VAL A 376 -24.47 -6.06 13.22
N PHE A 377 -25.68 -5.81 12.71
CA PHE A 377 -26.33 -6.71 11.75
C PHE A 377 -25.68 -6.64 10.37
N ASP A 378 -25.81 -7.72 9.61
CA ASP A 378 -25.37 -7.79 8.23
C ASP A 378 -25.99 -6.66 7.39
N GLY A 379 -25.22 -6.20 6.40
CA GLY A 379 -25.58 -5.02 5.59
C GLY A 379 -25.22 -3.68 6.24
N GLN A 380 -25.02 -3.59 7.56
CA GLN A 380 -24.64 -2.32 8.20
C GLN A 380 -23.18 -1.94 7.92
N ARG A 381 -22.92 -0.69 7.55
CA ARG A 381 -21.57 -0.20 7.21
C ARG A 381 -20.63 -0.15 8.43
N MET A 382 -21.14 0.19 9.62
CA MET A 382 -20.35 0.30 10.85
C MET A 382 -19.66 -1.02 11.23
N GLN A 383 -20.37 -2.16 11.22
CA GLN A 383 -19.76 -3.46 11.51
C GLN A 383 -18.79 -3.93 10.42
N ARG A 384 -19.01 -3.54 9.15
CA ARG A 384 -18.08 -3.82 8.06
C ARG A 384 -16.74 -3.14 8.31
N ILE A 385 -16.77 -1.84 8.58
CA ILE A 385 -15.56 -1.08 8.91
C ILE A 385 -14.87 -1.66 10.16
N PHE A 386 -15.64 -2.02 11.19
CA PHE A 386 -15.09 -2.66 12.39
C PHE A 386 -14.34 -3.96 12.06
N ARG A 387 -14.97 -4.89 11.32
CA ARG A 387 -14.35 -6.16 10.92
C ARG A 387 -13.11 -5.94 10.05
N ASP A 388 -13.18 -5.01 9.11
CA ASP A 388 -12.05 -4.66 8.24
C ASP A 388 -10.86 -4.15 9.08
N MET A 389 -11.10 -3.25 10.04
CA MET A 389 -10.07 -2.79 10.96
C MET A 389 -9.52 -3.91 11.86
N CYS A 390 -10.36 -4.84 12.33
CA CYS A 390 -9.88 -6.03 13.05
C CYS A 390 -8.90 -6.84 12.19
N THR A 391 -9.20 -7.04 10.90
CA THR A 391 -8.32 -7.77 9.99
C THR A 391 -7.02 -7.02 9.69
N VAL A 392 -7.04 -5.68 9.62
CA VAL A 392 -5.80 -4.88 9.52
C VAL A 392 -4.87 -5.16 10.71
N ARG A 393 -5.41 -5.35 11.91
CA ARG A 393 -4.63 -5.64 13.13
C ARG A 393 -3.94 -7.00 13.12
N THR A 394 -4.35 -7.92 12.24
CA THR A 394 -3.69 -9.22 12.07
C THR A 394 -2.65 -9.22 10.95
N HIS A 395 -2.42 -8.10 10.27
CA HIS A 395 -1.41 -8.01 9.22
C HIS A 395 0.00 -8.26 9.80
N GLY A 396 0.84 -9.01 9.07
CA GLY A 396 2.15 -9.47 9.57
C GLY A 396 3.10 -8.34 10.01
N PHE A 397 2.98 -7.14 9.46
CA PHE A 397 3.75 -5.98 9.94
C PHE A 397 3.47 -5.62 11.41
N ASN A 398 2.29 -5.96 11.94
CA ASN A 398 1.98 -5.73 13.36
C ASN A 398 2.84 -6.57 14.30
N THR A 399 3.43 -7.68 13.85
CA THR A 399 4.37 -8.46 14.69
C THR A 399 5.73 -7.76 14.85
N ARG A 400 5.99 -6.71 14.06
CA ARG A 400 7.21 -5.91 14.16
C ARG A 400 7.10 -4.73 15.12
N VAL A 401 5.90 -4.39 15.60
CA VAL A 401 5.67 -3.20 16.45
C VAL A 401 6.64 -3.17 17.62
N ASP A 402 6.66 -4.22 18.45
CA ASP A 402 7.50 -4.24 19.65
C ASP A 402 8.99 -4.16 19.32
N ALA A 403 9.42 -4.81 18.22
CA ALA A 403 10.80 -4.76 17.77
C ALA A 403 11.18 -3.35 17.31
N THR A 404 10.34 -2.69 16.50
CA THR A 404 10.56 -1.33 16.03
C THR A 404 10.57 -0.31 17.18
N ILE A 405 9.74 -0.48 18.20
CA ILE A 405 9.75 0.41 19.38
C ILE A 405 11.03 0.25 20.20
N ARG A 406 11.52 -0.98 20.39
CA ARG A 406 12.82 -1.23 21.05
C ARG A 406 13.96 -0.65 20.24
N GLU A 407 14.00 -0.94 18.94
CA GLU A 407 15.00 -0.43 18.01
C GLU A 407 15.03 1.12 17.99
N LEU A 408 13.86 1.78 18.02
CA LEU A 408 13.80 3.24 18.15
C LEU A 408 14.47 3.74 19.42
N ALA A 409 14.27 3.04 20.55
CA ALA A 409 14.89 3.41 21.81
C ALA A 409 16.42 3.21 21.76
N ASP A 410 16.88 2.07 21.24
CA ASP A 410 18.31 1.76 21.11
C ASP A 410 19.04 2.75 20.20
N LEU A 411 18.48 3.03 19.01
CA LEU A 411 19.00 4.03 18.08
C LEU A 411 19.02 5.44 18.70
N SER A 412 17.99 5.79 19.49
CA SER A 412 17.92 7.12 20.12
C SER A 412 18.91 7.30 21.28
N LEU A 413 19.31 6.20 21.92
CA LEU A 413 20.29 6.19 23.01
C LEU A 413 21.73 6.01 22.51
N GLY A 414 21.91 5.70 21.22
CA GLY A 414 23.23 5.40 20.64
C GLY A 414 23.75 4.02 21.03
N ASN A 415 22.86 3.06 21.30
CA ASN A 415 23.20 1.70 21.73
C ASN A 415 23.51 0.76 20.54
N ASP A 416 23.70 1.27 19.32
CA ASP A 416 23.84 0.44 18.12
C ASP A 416 24.95 -0.61 18.27
N GLU A 417 24.56 -1.89 18.26
CA GLU A 417 25.46 -2.98 17.90
C GLU A 417 25.74 -2.84 16.40
N GLY A 418 27.00 -2.50 16.06
CA GLY A 418 27.46 -2.28 14.69
C GLY A 418 27.32 -3.47 13.75
#